data_AF-A0A9D9PSP2-F1
#
_entry.id   AF-A0A9D9PSP2-F1
#
_cell.length_a   1.000
_cell.length_b   1.000
_cell.length_c   1.000
_cell.angle_alpha   90.00
_cell.angle_beta   90.00
_cell.angle_gamma   90.00
#
_symmetry.space_group_name_H-M   'P 1'
#
loop_
_entity.id
_entity.type
_entity.pdbx_description
1 polymer ?
#
loop_
_entity_poly.entity_id
_entity_poly.type
_entity_poly.pdbx_seq_one_letter_code
_entity_poly.pdbx_strand_id
1 'polypeptide(L)' 'MKKRLHRLSIVLLCGILLLASGCSRQDDRPQHYRLLYSIFFPSTHIHSKLARQWADEIDARTGGRVTIDIY' A
#
# COMPACT_ATOMS: atom_id res chain seq x y z
N MET A 1 -20.02 12.23 -45.07
CA MET A 1 -18.65 11.75 -44.80
C MET A 1 -17.98 12.49 -43.65
N LYS A 2 -17.97 13.83 -43.63
CA LYS A 2 -17.35 14.66 -42.57
C LYS A 2 -17.80 14.33 -41.13
N LYS A 3 -19.10 14.06 -40.91
CA LYS A 3 -19.66 13.66 -39.59
C LYS A 3 -19.18 12.29 -39.10
N ARG A 4 -18.94 11.34 -40.00
CA ARG A 4 -18.36 10.02 -39.66
C ARG A 4 -16.87 10.15 -39.33
N LEU A 5 -16.17 11.04 -40.06
CA LEU A 5 -14.77 11.37 -39.79
C LEU A 5 -14.59 12.03 -38.42
N HIS A 6 -15.46 12.97 -38.03
CA HIS A 6 -15.41 13.60 -36.70
C HIS A 6 -15.65 12.60 -35.56
N ARG A 7 -16.59 11.65 -35.73
CA ARG A 7 -16.85 10.61 -34.73
C ARG A 7 -15.63 9.69 -34.54
N LEU A 8 -14.97 9.31 -35.63
CA LEU A 8 -13.73 8.52 -35.59
C LEU A 8 -12.60 9.29 -34.89
N SER A 9 -12.45 10.59 -35.17
CA SER A 9 -11.46 11.43 -34.50
C SER A 9 -11.70 11.56 -32.98
N ILE A 10 -12.96 11.68 -32.55
CA ILE A 10 -13.31 11.76 -31.12
C ILE A 10 -13.00 10.45 -30.40
N VAL A 11 -13.32 9.30 -31.00
CA VAL A 11 -13.00 7.98 -30.42
C VAL A 11 -11.49 7.78 -30.30
N LEU A 12 -10.73 8.17 -31.33
CA LEU A 12 -9.27 8.09 -31.31
C LEU A 12 -8.67 8.99 -30.20
N LEU A 13 -9.16 10.23 -30.08
CA LEU A 13 -8.70 11.17 -29.06
C LEU A 13 -9.02 10.67 -27.64
N CYS A 14 -10.20 10.11 -27.43
CA CYS A 14 -10.61 9.57 -26.14
C CYS A 14 -9.78 8.32 -25.76
N GLY A 15 -9.47 7.47 -26.73
CA GLY A 15 -8.57 6.32 -26.53
C GLY A 15 -7.15 6.73 -26.11
N ILE A 16 -6.60 7.78 -26.72
CA ILE A 16 -5.28 8.33 -26.36
C ILE A 16 -5.30 8.93 -24.94
N LEU A 17 -6.38 9.63 -24.57
CA LEU A 17 -6.52 10.25 -23.25
C LEU A 17 -6.63 9.21 -22.12
N LEU A 18 -7.31 8.09 -22.38
CA LEU A 18 -7.41 6.97 -21.44
C LEU A 18 -6.06 6.27 -21.23
N LEU A 19 -5.27 6.11 -22.29
CA LEU A 19 -3.92 5.51 -22.19
C LEU A 19 -2.94 6.41 -21.43
N ALA A 20 -3.06 7.73 -21.55
CA ALA A 20 -2.21 8.68 -20.85
C ALA A 20 -2.51 8.79 -19.33
N SER A 21 -3.72 8.41 -18.91
CA SER A 21 -4.15 8.50 -17.50
C SER A 21 -3.73 7.30 -16.65
N GLY A 22 -3.15 6.25 -17.25
CA GLY A 22 -2.83 4.98 -16.58
C GLY A 22 -1.45 4.92 -15.89
N CYS A 23 -0.57 5.91 -16.08
CA CYS A 23 0.72 5.97 -15.40
C CYS A 23 0.60 6.70 -14.06
N SER A 24 0.09 6.01 -13.02
CA SER A 24 0.34 6.44 -11.64
C SER A 24 1.84 6.25 -11.34
N ARG A 25 2.52 7.30 -10.87
CA ARG A 25 3.90 7.19 -10.37
C ARG A 25 3.94 6.14 -9.26
N GLN A 26 4.63 5.03 -9.51
CA GLN A 26 5.03 4.12 -8.45
C GLN A 26 6.04 4.89 -7.58
N ASP A 27 5.70 5.13 -6.32
CA ASP A 27 6.66 5.71 -5.38
C ASP A 27 7.69 4.62 -5.04
N ASP A 28 8.87 4.71 -5.67
CA ASP A 28 9.98 3.75 -5.50
C ASP A 28 10.68 3.91 -4.12
N ARG A 29 10.18 4.79 -3.26
CA ARG A 29 10.69 4.91 -1.89
C ARG A 29 10.37 3.64 -1.10
N PRO A 30 11.31 3.13 -0.28
CA PRO A 30 11.01 2.05 0.65
C PRO A 30 9.84 2.47 1.55
N GLN A 31 8.68 1.85 1.35
CA GLN A 31 7.54 2.10 2.23
C GLN A 31 7.82 1.47 3.60
N HIS A 32 7.70 2.31 4.63
CA HIS A 32 7.67 1.88 6.02
C HIS A 32 6.22 1.73 6.46
N TYR A 33 5.90 0.58 7.05
CA TYR A 33 4.58 0.28 7.59
C TYR A 33 4.65 0.31 9.12
N ARG A 34 3.84 1.16 9.73
CA ARG A 34 3.62 1.15 11.18
C ARG A 34 2.22 0.64 11.47
N LEU A 35 2.15 -0.47 12.21
CA LEU A 35 0.91 -1.13 12.59
C LEU A 35 0.70 -0.98 14.09
N LEU A 36 -0.56 -0.90 14.52
CA LEU A 36 -0.94 -0.90 15.93
C LEU A 36 -1.64 -2.22 16.22
N TYR A 37 -1.18 -2.96 17.22
CA TYR A 37 -1.81 -4.20 17.66
C TYR A 37 -2.26 -4.07 19.12
N SER A 38 -3.58 -4.03 19.33
CA SER A 38 -4.17 -3.98 20.65
C SER A 38 -4.42 -5.39 21.21
N ILE A 39 -4.00 -5.61 22.46
CA ILE A 39 -4.07 -6.89 23.17
C ILE A 39 -4.77 -6.70 24.52
N PHE A 40 -5.82 -7.49 24.75
CA PHE A 40 -6.63 -7.44 25.98
C PHE A 40 -6.01 -8.20 27.16
N PHE A 41 -4.68 -8.20 27.27
CA PHE A 41 -3.96 -8.83 28.36
C PHE A 41 -2.90 -7.88 28.92
N PRO A 42 -2.66 -7.87 30.24
CA PRO A 42 -1.61 -7.06 30.83
C PRO A 42 -0.25 -7.44 30.26
N SER A 43 0.71 -6.51 30.29
CA SER A 43 2.06 -6.69 29.69
C SER A 43 2.84 -7.90 30.21
N THR A 44 2.52 -8.39 31.41
CA THR A 44 3.15 -9.57 32.02
C THR A 44 2.57 -10.90 31.52
N HIS A 45 1.39 -10.87 30.91
CA HIS A 45 0.71 -12.06 30.40
C HIS A 45 1.48 -12.68 29.22
N ILE A 46 1.42 -14.01 29.10
CA ILE A 46 2.19 -14.73 28.08
C ILE A 46 1.87 -14.28 26.66
N HIS A 47 0.59 -14.00 26.34
CA HIS A 47 0.20 -13.53 25.01
C HIS A 47 0.77 -12.15 24.67
N SER A 48 0.85 -11.22 25.63
CA SER A 48 1.46 -9.91 25.40
C SER A 48 2.97 -10.01 25.20
N LYS A 49 3.63 -10.94 25.91
CA LYS A 49 5.06 -11.25 25.69
C LYS A 49 5.32 -11.87 24.32
N LEU A 50 4.52 -12.85 23.91
CA LEU A 50 4.64 -13.49 22.60
C LEU A 50 4.38 -12.49 21.47
N ALA A 51 3.40 -11.60 21.63
CA ALA A 51 3.14 -10.56 20.65
C ALA A 51 4.28 -9.55 20.53
N ARG A 52 4.93 -9.18 21.65
CA ARG A 52 6.14 -8.36 21.64
C ARG A 52 7.26 -9.05 20.86
N GLN A 53 7.55 -10.32 21.18
CA GLN A 53 8.59 -11.10 20.51
C GLN A 53 8.31 -11.25 19.01
N TRP A 54 7.05 -11.45 18.64
CA TRP A 54 6.63 -11.49 17.24
C TRP A 54 6.83 -10.14 16.54
N ALA A 55 6.45 -9.03 17.18
CA ALA A 55 6.67 -7.69 16.63
C ALA A 55 8.16 -7.39 16.40
N ASP A 56 9.02 -7.75 17.37
CA ASP A 56 10.47 -7.58 17.28
C ASP A 56 11.08 -8.43 16.14
N GLU A 57 10.60 -9.66 15.94
CA GLU A 57 11.04 -10.53 14.84
C GLU A 57 10.62 -9.97 13.46
N ILE A 58 9.42 -9.38 13.35
CA ILE A 58 8.96 -8.74 12.12
C ILE A 58 9.84 -7.53 11.79
N ASP A 59 10.17 -6.69 12.78
CA ASP A 59 11.08 -5.56 12.58
C ASP A 59 12.44 -6.02 12.08
N ALA A 60 13.04 -7.02 12.74
CA ALA A 60 14.32 -7.60 12.36
C ALA A 60 14.32 -8.20 10.95
N ARG A 61 13.32 -9.03 10.62
CA ARG A 61 13.22 -9.69 9.30
C ARG A 61 12.94 -8.73 8.16
N THR A 62 12.31 -7.61 8.46
CA THR A 62 11.95 -6.61 7.44
C THR A 62 12.97 -5.47 7.36
N GLY A 63 14.02 -5.50 8.18
CA GLY A 63 15.01 -4.43 8.26
C GLY A 63 14.38 -3.09 8.61
N GLY A 64 13.41 -3.09 9.54
CA GLY A 64 12.69 -1.88 9.96
C GLY A 64 11.65 -1.36 8.96
N ARG A 65 11.34 -2.10 7.89
CA ARG A 65 10.25 -1.74 6.97
C ARG A 65 8.88 -1.95 7.58
N VAL A 66 8.73 -2.86 8.55
CA VAL A 66 7.47 -3.10 9.26
C VAL A 66 7.72 -3.04 10.76
N THR A 67 7.10 -2.05 11.41
CA THR A 67 7.12 -1.88 12.87
C THR A 67 5.72 -2.10 13.43
N ILE A 68 5.61 -2.80 14.55
CA ILE A 68 4.32 -3.09 15.20
C ILE A 68 4.36 -2.60 16.65
N ASP A 69 3.53 -1.61 16.96
CA ASP A 69 3.39 -1.08 18.30
C ASP A 69 2.29 -1.87 19.04
N ILE A 70 2.65 -2.50 20.18
CA ILE A 70 1.73 -3.29 21.01
C ILE A 70 1.09 -2.40 22.08
N TYR A 71 -0.26 -2.43 22.16
CA TYR A 71 -1.08 -1.66 23.12
C TYR A 71 -1.93 -2.56 24.02
#